data_AF-A0A1J4JCU1-F1
#
_entry.id   AF-A0A1J4JCU1-F1
#
_cell.length_a   1.000
_cell.length_b   1.000
_cell.length_c   1.000
_cell.angle_alpha   90.00
_cell.angle_beta   90.00
_cell.angle_gamma   90.00
#
_symmetry.space_group_name_H-M   'P 1'
#
loop_
_entity.id
_entity.type
_entity.pdbx_description
1 polymer ?
#
loop_
_entity_poly.entity_id
_entity_poly.type
_entity_poly.pdbx_seq_one_letter_code
_entity_poly.pdbx_strand_id
1 'polypeptide(L)'
;MKVFYQNYDTIQTPDVIIKINEIKLQCVKTVACNLSQILSTYFCSHPTSIGVSVTIHHLPKNPDFHLLEHLFNGHNITLTGENVEFLYFLSKKLKIEKLEESLNSFSFCHSSIEEKTCTKEIKKLEKLEDILLFYNEKKKDELCKICFEINNTILARAFLSIGMARISIIEKLLSCIIDLNHIKPSIMCEFQKLLLKELKKALSFKKDRTCFQEVCFIIRKLILLGELNPDEITSMKSVPIYFIDIVAYDEAYKLLSTKSEYPSFQKIKVDVEMNDWAIHKENCDKGVNPDPILLAIKNDNIGLLQELISFTDNYDLNKTVEKCLYDRCSYIFGDTNAGCSLIEYSAFYGSIYCFKYLLLNYAKVTPKLAFYAIAGGNVEIIHLCEQKECNFTSTLKIAIQFHHHEIFKWLVETKLQNCHEEILIFYCFKFSNFITLRYLISKGVNMESLLVNASKFDNYSFAKITKNIEYPNGQNCIFNKTINGKSPIHFASINGNTDILKFIRKLDKNNCINLLSNEQRKFSPLHFACLNKKIDVIKYLFGINEININLKSGRLVNFSNENMIKSNNQESYSDVL
;
A
#
# COMPACT_ATOMS: atom_id res chain seq x y z
N MET A 1 9.72 6.29 -12.62
CA MET A 1 9.05 6.29 -13.92
C MET A 1 8.20 7.53 -13.87
N LYS A 2 8.54 8.57 -14.62
CA LYS A 2 7.80 9.83 -14.56
C LYS A 2 6.95 9.94 -15.82
N VAL A 3 5.69 10.30 -15.68
CA VAL A 3 4.78 10.42 -16.82
C VAL A 3 4.72 11.89 -17.21
N PHE A 4 5.02 12.18 -18.47
CA PHE A 4 4.66 13.45 -19.06
C PHE A 4 3.17 13.42 -19.41
N TYR A 5 2.38 14.09 -18.56
CA TYR A 5 0.94 14.18 -18.73
C TYR A 5 0.58 15.20 -19.79
N GLN A 6 -0.34 14.81 -20.68
CA GLN A 6 -0.97 15.74 -21.58
C GLN A 6 -2.39 16.03 -21.10
N ASN A 7 -2.76 17.30 -21.02
CA ASN A 7 -4.08 17.75 -20.59
C ASN A 7 -5.08 17.67 -21.75
N TYR A 8 -5.23 16.50 -22.38
CA TYR A 8 -6.23 16.26 -23.42
C TYR A 8 -7.20 15.18 -22.95
N ASP A 9 -8.45 15.58 -22.72
CA ASP A 9 -9.50 14.69 -22.20
C ASP A 9 -10.15 13.80 -23.29
N THR A 10 -9.79 13.98 -24.57
CA THR A 10 -10.38 13.25 -25.71
C THR A 10 -9.33 12.85 -26.74
N ILE A 11 -9.40 11.61 -27.22
CA ILE A 11 -8.58 11.10 -28.32
C ILE A 11 -9.03 11.80 -29.61
N GLN A 12 -8.17 12.64 -30.17
CA GLN A 12 -8.43 13.33 -31.44
C GLN A 12 -7.87 12.52 -32.59
N THR A 13 -8.60 12.45 -33.71
CA THR A 13 -8.13 11.78 -34.92
C THR A 13 -6.98 12.57 -35.55
N PRO A 14 -5.88 11.93 -35.95
CA PRO A 14 -4.79 12.60 -36.64
C PRO A 14 -5.28 13.38 -37.88
N ASP A 15 -4.89 14.64 -37.99
CA ASP A 15 -5.33 15.58 -39.04
C ASP A 15 -4.15 16.26 -39.75
N VAL A 16 -2.90 15.94 -39.36
CA VAL A 16 -1.70 16.51 -39.94
C VAL A 16 -0.55 15.51 -40.01
N ILE A 17 0.30 15.65 -41.03
CA ILE A 17 1.53 14.86 -41.16
C ILE A 17 2.74 15.70 -40.74
N ILE A 18 3.43 15.28 -39.68
CA ILE A 18 4.71 15.88 -39.27
C ILE A 18 5.82 14.97 -39.81
N LYS A 19 6.59 15.46 -40.79
CA LYS A 19 7.76 14.77 -41.32
C LYS A 19 9.00 15.20 -40.53
N ILE A 20 9.60 14.28 -39.76
CA ILE A 20 10.87 14.52 -39.07
C ILE A 20 11.96 13.74 -39.81
N ASN A 21 12.89 14.46 -40.45
CA ASN A 21 13.83 13.90 -41.42
C ASN A 21 13.09 13.09 -42.51
N GLU A 22 13.26 11.77 -42.58
CA GLU A 22 12.58 10.90 -43.56
C GLU A 22 11.32 10.20 -43.01
N ILE A 23 10.99 10.40 -41.73
CA ILE A 23 9.90 9.68 -41.07
C ILE A 23 8.66 10.55 -41.02
N LYS A 24 7.52 9.97 -41.41
CA LYS A 24 6.21 10.60 -41.40
C LYS A 24 5.45 10.14 -40.17
N LEU A 25 4.99 11.10 -39.37
CA LEU A 25 4.19 10.86 -38.16
C LEU A 25 2.76 11.35 -38.42
N GLN A 26 1.75 10.53 -38.13
CA GLN A 26 0.36 10.97 -38.14
C GLN A 26 0.03 11.60 -36.79
N CYS A 27 -0.30 12.89 -36.81
CA CYS A 27 -0.38 13.70 -35.60
C CYS A 27 -1.67 14.50 -35.54
N VAL A 28 -1.99 15.02 -34.36
CA VAL A 28 -3.07 15.99 -34.16
C VAL A 28 -2.48 17.40 -34.12
N LYS A 29 -2.90 18.26 -35.04
CA LYS A 29 -2.38 19.62 -35.25
C LYS A 29 -2.53 20.49 -34.00
N THR A 30 -3.68 20.44 -33.35
CA THR A 30 -3.96 21.20 -32.12
C THR A 30 -2.99 20.82 -31.00
N VAL A 31 -2.79 19.52 -30.79
CA VAL A 31 -1.85 18.97 -29.80
C VAL A 31 -0.41 19.40 -30.12
N ALA A 32 -0.01 19.24 -31.37
CA ALA A 32 1.32 19.61 -31.84
C ALA A 32 1.63 21.11 -31.66
N CYS A 33 0.68 21.99 -32.00
CA CYS A 33 0.80 23.44 -31.79
C CYS A 33 0.88 23.81 -30.31
N ASN A 34 0.09 23.16 -29.45
CA ASN A 34 0.10 23.42 -28.01
C ASN A 34 1.39 22.96 -27.33
N LEU A 35 2.00 21.88 -27.84
CA LEU A 35 3.24 21.33 -27.28
C LEU A 35 4.49 22.07 -27.78
N SER A 36 4.56 22.40 -29.07
CA SER A 36 5.76 22.93 -29.71
C SER A 36 5.55 24.34 -30.21
N GLN A 37 6.36 25.28 -29.70
CA GLN A 37 6.35 26.66 -30.18
C GLN A 37 6.70 26.76 -31.67
N ILE A 38 7.60 25.89 -32.17
CA ILE A 38 8.00 25.84 -33.57
C ILE A 38 6.84 25.42 -34.47
N LEU A 39 6.14 24.34 -34.10
CA LEU A 39 4.99 23.86 -34.87
C LEU A 39 3.83 24.86 -34.81
N SER A 40 3.59 25.47 -33.64
CA SER A 40 2.64 26.57 -33.48
C SER A 40 2.93 27.72 -34.47
N THR A 41 4.18 28.18 -34.51
CA THR A 41 4.59 29.30 -35.38
C THR A 41 4.42 28.96 -36.86
N TYR A 42 4.75 27.72 -37.25
CA TYR A 42 4.58 27.25 -38.62
C TYR A 42 3.11 27.18 -39.04
N PHE A 43 2.24 26.55 -38.24
CA PHE A 43 0.84 26.39 -38.59
C PHE A 43 0.05 27.71 -38.50
N CYS A 44 0.47 28.65 -37.65
CA CYS A 44 -0.07 30.01 -37.65
C CYS A 44 0.26 30.78 -38.94
N SER A 45 1.47 30.58 -39.50
CA SER A 45 1.87 31.20 -40.78
C SER A 45 1.31 30.46 -42.00
N HIS A 46 0.93 29.18 -41.85
CA HIS A 46 0.39 28.34 -42.93
C HIS A 46 -0.89 27.59 -42.48
N PRO A 47 -2.03 28.28 -42.33
CA PRO A 47 -3.23 27.71 -41.70
C PRO A 47 -3.82 26.52 -42.46
N THR A 48 -3.74 26.54 -43.80
CA THR A 48 -4.27 25.49 -44.70
C THR A 48 -3.32 24.32 -44.87
N SER A 49 -2.12 24.35 -44.27
CA SER A 49 -1.17 23.25 -44.43
C SER A 49 -1.64 22.00 -43.70
N ILE A 50 -1.58 20.88 -44.41
CA ILE A 50 -1.85 19.51 -43.94
C ILE A 50 -0.56 18.76 -43.54
N GLY A 51 0.59 19.45 -43.56
CA GLY A 51 1.84 18.87 -43.09
C GLY A 51 2.97 19.86 -42.88
N VAL A 52 3.99 19.43 -42.16
CA VAL A 52 5.21 20.20 -41.91
C VAL A 52 6.41 19.27 -41.97
N SER A 53 7.52 19.74 -42.55
CA SER A 53 8.79 19.02 -42.57
C SER A 53 9.79 19.71 -41.66
N VAL A 54 10.34 18.96 -40.72
CA VAL A 54 11.36 19.42 -39.76
C VAL A 54 12.62 18.58 -39.95
N THR A 55 13.72 19.24 -40.28
CA THR A 55 15.03 18.58 -40.38
C THR A 55 15.75 18.71 -39.04
N ILE A 56 16.08 17.57 -38.43
CA ILE A 56 16.82 17.50 -37.17
C ILE A 56 18.16 16.79 -37.43
N HIS A 57 19.23 17.59 -37.42
CA HIS A 57 20.60 17.08 -37.51
C HIS A 57 21.06 16.45 -36.18
N HIS A 58 21.85 15.38 -36.24
CA HIS A 58 22.45 14.69 -35.08
C HIS A 58 21.46 14.03 -34.11
N LEU A 59 20.57 13.18 -34.61
CA LEU A 59 19.72 12.35 -33.76
C LEU A 59 20.56 11.34 -32.94
N PRO A 60 20.14 11.01 -31.69
CA PRO A 60 20.75 9.93 -30.90
C PRO A 60 20.69 8.56 -31.60
N LYS A 61 21.48 7.59 -31.13
CA LYS A 61 21.46 6.22 -31.67
C LYS A 61 20.11 5.56 -31.37
N ASN A 62 19.46 4.98 -32.39
CA ASN A 62 18.14 4.31 -32.34
C ASN A 62 16.99 5.17 -31.77
N PRO A 63 16.61 6.27 -32.44
CA PRO A 63 15.47 7.09 -32.03
C PRO A 63 14.15 6.33 -32.18
N ASP A 64 13.36 6.28 -31.10
CA ASP A 64 12.02 5.69 -31.11
C ASP A 64 10.97 6.72 -31.55
N PHE A 65 10.67 6.71 -32.84
CA PHE A 65 9.70 7.63 -33.44
C PHE A 65 8.26 7.31 -33.07
N HIS A 66 7.96 6.12 -32.56
CA HIS A 66 6.61 5.80 -32.10
C HIS A 66 6.25 6.64 -30.87
N LEU A 67 7.21 6.90 -29.97
CA LEU A 67 7.02 7.84 -28.85
C LEU A 67 6.63 9.26 -29.29
N LEU A 68 7.16 9.71 -30.44
CA LEU A 68 6.84 11.03 -31.00
C LEU A 68 5.42 11.10 -31.55
N GLU A 69 5.01 10.05 -32.25
CA GLU A 69 3.65 9.94 -32.75
C GLU A 69 2.65 9.92 -31.58
N HIS A 70 2.96 9.17 -30.52
CA HIS A 70 2.19 9.19 -29.27
C HIS A 70 2.15 10.60 -28.64
N LEU A 71 3.30 11.29 -28.57
CA LEU A 71 3.39 12.66 -28.06
C LEU A 71 2.44 13.58 -28.80
N PHE A 72 2.51 13.62 -30.13
CA PHE A 72 1.74 14.56 -30.93
C PHE A 72 0.28 14.15 -31.14
N ASN A 73 -0.11 12.96 -30.69
CA ASN A 73 -1.51 12.51 -30.65
C ASN A 73 -2.18 12.71 -29.28
N GLY A 74 -1.49 13.32 -28.32
CA GLY A 74 -2.08 13.62 -27.01
C GLY A 74 -1.89 12.53 -25.96
N HIS A 75 -1.14 11.47 -26.28
CA HIS A 75 -0.91 10.39 -25.35
C HIS A 75 0.14 10.75 -24.29
N ASN A 76 -0.06 10.22 -23.08
CA ASN A 76 0.89 10.34 -21.99
C ASN A 76 2.18 9.58 -22.34
N ILE A 77 3.33 10.16 -22.00
CA ILE A 77 4.62 9.51 -22.24
C ILE A 77 5.28 9.14 -20.94
N THR A 78 5.62 7.87 -20.85
CA THR A 78 6.50 7.36 -19.80
C THR A 78 7.93 7.75 -20.07
N LEU A 79 8.54 8.52 -19.16
CA LEU A 79 9.96 8.81 -19.14
C LEU A 79 10.73 7.65 -18.50
N THR A 80 11.73 7.16 -19.23
CA THR A 80 12.63 6.06 -18.85
C THR A 80 14.08 6.46 -19.14
N GLY A 81 15.05 5.80 -18.47
CA GLY A 81 16.46 6.04 -18.76
C GLY A 81 16.83 5.85 -20.24
N GLU A 82 16.12 4.97 -20.94
CA GLU A 82 16.35 4.66 -22.35
C GLU A 82 15.84 5.75 -23.30
N ASN A 83 14.70 6.37 -23.00
CA ASN A 83 14.08 7.34 -23.91
C ASN A 83 14.37 8.81 -23.57
N VAL A 84 14.92 9.10 -22.39
CA VAL A 84 15.10 10.48 -21.93
C VAL A 84 16.12 11.27 -22.71
N GLU A 85 17.23 10.67 -23.16
CA GLU A 85 18.22 11.37 -24.00
C GLU A 85 17.58 11.82 -25.32
N PHE A 86 16.83 10.92 -25.96
CA PHE A 86 16.10 11.20 -27.19
C PHE A 86 15.02 12.26 -27.02
N LEU A 87 14.17 12.10 -26.01
CA LEU A 87 13.10 13.07 -25.73
C LEU A 87 13.64 14.44 -25.34
N TYR A 88 14.78 14.51 -24.64
CA TYR A 88 15.42 15.77 -24.24
C TYR A 88 16.03 16.51 -25.42
N PHE A 89 16.74 15.76 -26.27
CA PHE A 89 17.28 16.32 -27.51
C PHE A 89 16.16 16.90 -28.38
N LEU A 90 15.07 16.15 -28.53
CA LEU A 90 13.92 16.57 -29.30
C LEU A 90 13.16 17.74 -28.66
N SER A 91 12.92 17.72 -27.35
CA SER A 91 12.20 18.80 -26.66
C SER A 91 12.89 20.14 -26.87
N LYS A 92 14.24 20.17 -26.88
CA LYS A 92 15.00 21.36 -27.23
C LYS A 92 14.86 21.77 -28.69
N LYS A 93 14.99 20.81 -29.62
CA LYS A 93 14.91 21.09 -31.06
C LYS A 93 13.53 21.57 -31.50
N LEU A 94 12.47 21.08 -30.87
CA LEU A 94 11.09 21.45 -31.15
C LEU A 94 10.54 22.51 -30.19
N LYS A 95 11.32 23.00 -29.22
CA LYS A 95 10.90 23.95 -28.18
C LYS A 95 9.61 23.50 -27.46
N ILE A 96 9.66 22.31 -26.85
CA ILE A 96 8.59 21.73 -26.05
C ILE A 96 8.92 21.94 -24.56
N GLU A 97 8.62 23.14 -24.04
CA GLU A 97 9.06 23.59 -22.71
C GLU A 97 8.59 22.67 -21.58
N LYS A 98 7.30 22.31 -21.54
CA LYS A 98 6.75 21.41 -20.49
C LYS A 98 7.42 20.03 -20.48
N LEU A 99 7.76 19.51 -21.67
CA LEU A 99 8.44 18.21 -21.78
C LEU A 99 9.89 18.34 -21.29
N GLU A 100 10.56 19.43 -21.66
CA GLU A 100 11.91 19.73 -21.17
C GLU A 100 11.96 19.86 -19.64
N GLU A 101 11.01 20.57 -19.01
CA GLU A 101 10.88 20.64 -17.55
C GLU A 101 10.69 19.25 -16.92
N SER A 102 9.80 18.44 -17.51
CA SER A 102 9.52 17.09 -17.02
C SER A 102 10.76 16.20 -17.10
N LEU A 103 11.48 16.24 -18.22
CA LEU A 103 12.72 15.52 -18.49
C LEU A 103 13.86 15.99 -17.60
N ASN A 104 14.03 17.30 -17.39
CA ASN A 104 15.05 17.83 -16.48
C ASN A 104 14.85 17.29 -15.07
N SER A 105 13.61 17.32 -14.57
CA SER A 105 13.31 16.75 -13.26
C SER A 105 13.45 15.22 -13.23
N PHE A 106 13.16 14.51 -14.33
CA PHE A 106 13.43 13.07 -14.41
C PHE A 106 14.92 12.77 -14.41
N SER A 107 15.72 13.41 -15.27
CA SER A 107 17.18 13.24 -15.37
C SER A 107 17.88 13.55 -14.06
N PHE A 108 17.40 14.56 -13.34
CA PHE A 108 17.87 14.89 -12.00
C PHE A 108 17.62 13.74 -11.00
N CYS A 109 16.42 13.15 -11.03
CA CYS A 109 16.13 11.98 -10.19
C CYS A 109 16.86 10.71 -10.70
N HIS A 110 17.03 10.53 -12.00
CA HIS A 110 17.51 9.27 -12.59
C HIS A 110 19.04 9.12 -12.53
N SER A 111 19.80 10.20 -12.77
CA SER A 111 21.27 10.17 -13.00
C SER A 111 22.12 9.74 -11.79
N SER A 112 21.52 9.37 -10.66
CA SER A 112 22.26 9.15 -9.42
C SER A 112 21.58 8.29 -8.36
N ILE A 113 20.37 7.77 -8.60
CA ILE A 113 19.61 7.13 -7.50
C ILE A 113 20.01 5.67 -7.28
N GLU A 114 20.18 4.84 -8.32
CA GLU A 114 20.36 3.38 -8.11
C GLU A 114 21.65 3.02 -7.36
N GLU A 115 22.81 3.58 -7.75
CA GLU A 115 24.07 3.35 -7.02
C GLU A 115 24.07 3.96 -5.62
N LYS A 116 23.51 5.17 -5.43
CA LYS A 116 23.49 5.88 -4.14
C LYS A 116 22.49 5.27 -3.14
N THR A 117 21.46 4.56 -3.63
CA THR A 117 20.41 3.94 -2.81
C THR A 117 20.57 2.43 -2.60
N CYS A 118 21.43 1.73 -3.36
CA CYS A 118 21.68 0.29 -3.20
C CYS A 118 22.55 -0.03 -1.95
N THR A 119 22.08 0.40 -0.77
CA THR A 119 22.80 0.23 0.49
C THR A 119 22.64 -1.18 1.05
N LYS A 120 23.58 -1.58 1.92
CA LYS A 120 23.49 -2.85 2.65
C LYS A 120 22.19 -2.95 3.43
N GLU A 121 21.65 -1.83 3.92
CA GLU A 121 20.39 -1.79 4.65
C GLU A 121 19.17 -2.13 3.78
N ILE A 122 19.04 -1.62 2.54
CA ILE A 122 17.90 -2.00 1.70
C ILE A 122 18.00 -3.47 1.29
N LYS A 123 19.21 -3.96 0.97
CA LYS A 123 19.40 -5.37 0.58
C LYS A 123 18.95 -6.32 1.68
N LYS A 124 19.12 -5.95 2.95
CA LYS A 124 18.61 -6.72 4.09
C LYS A 124 17.08 -6.72 4.17
N LEU A 125 16.44 -5.59 3.86
CA LEU A 125 14.98 -5.49 3.87
C LEU A 125 14.34 -6.29 2.73
N GLU A 126 14.90 -6.24 1.52
CA GLU A 126 14.47 -7.14 0.43
C GLU A 126 14.69 -8.60 0.77
N LYS A 127 15.82 -8.92 1.39
CA LYS A 127 16.13 -10.28 1.81
C LYS A 127 15.14 -10.78 2.86
N LEU A 128 14.74 -9.93 3.81
CA LEU A 128 13.66 -10.23 4.76
C LEU A 128 12.34 -10.51 4.02
N GLU A 129 11.98 -9.66 3.06
CA GLU A 129 10.77 -9.85 2.25
C GLU A 129 10.79 -11.18 1.50
N ASP A 130 11.87 -11.51 0.80
CA ASP A 130 12.05 -12.80 0.09
C ASP A 130 11.90 -14.01 1.03
N ILE A 131 12.60 -13.97 2.17
CA ILE A 131 12.57 -15.03 3.18
C ILE A 131 11.15 -15.29 3.68
N LEU A 132 10.40 -14.23 3.98
CA LEU A 132 9.04 -14.36 4.52
C LEU A 132 8.03 -14.75 3.43
N LEU A 133 8.17 -14.27 2.19
CA LEU A 133 7.27 -14.64 1.08
C LEU A 133 7.37 -16.12 0.72
N PHE A 134 8.59 -16.68 0.75
CA PHE A 134 8.87 -18.06 0.42
C PHE A 134 9.20 -18.91 1.66
N TYR A 135 8.65 -18.51 2.81
CA TYR A 135 9.01 -19.10 4.09
C TYR A 135 8.80 -20.62 4.14
N ASN A 136 9.85 -21.30 4.59
CA ASN A 136 9.90 -22.73 4.86
C ASN A 136 11.01 -23.00 5.88
N GLU A 137 11.11 -24.23 6.40
CA GLU A 137 12.11 -24.58 7.43
C GLU A 137 13.55 -24.24 7.03
N LYS A 138 13.93 -24.36 5.74
CA LYS A 138 15.30 -24.01 5.29
C LYS A 138 15.59 -22.52 5.37
N LYS A 139 14.56 -21.68 5.25
CA LYS A 139 14.66 -20.21 5.32
C LYS A 139 14.76 -19.69 6.76
N LYS A 140 14.49 -20.54 7.76
CA LYS A 140 14.56 -20.19 9.20
C LYS A 140 15.95 -19.73 9.62
N ASP A 141 16.99 -20.47 9.27
CA ASP A 141 18.39 -20.10 9.60
C ASP A 141 18.82 -18.78 8.97
N GLU A 142 18.32 -18.51 7.77
CA GLU A 142 18.59 -17.27 7.07
C GLU A 142 17.93 -16.08 7.77
N LEU A 143 16.69 -16.26 8.23
CA LEU A 143 15.96 -15.26 9.01
C LEU A 143 16.67 -14.96 10.34
N CYS A 144 17.07 -16.01 11.08
CA CYS A 144 17.76 -15.88 12.37
C CYS A 144 19.07 -15.08 12.24
N LYS A 145 19.76 -15.16 11.10
CA LYS A 145 20.99 -14.37 10.86
C LYS A 145 20.67 -12.89 10.65
N ILE A 146 19.67 -12.57 9.84
CA ILE A 146 19.40 -11.17 9.47
C ILE A 146 18.53 -10.43 10.49
N CYS A 147 17.76 -11.14 11.32
CA CYS A 147 16.80 -10.52 12.22
C CYS A 147 17.46 -9.61 13.25
N PHE A 148 18.68 -9.90 13.69
CA PHE A 148 19.41 -9.07 14.65
C PHE A 148 19.75 -7.68 14.10
N GLU A 149 19.87 -7.56 12.79
CA GLU A 149 20.23 -6.33 12.09
C GLU A 149 19.00 -5.49 11.70
N ILE A 150 17.79 -6.00 11.95
CA ILE A 150 16.52 -5.35 11.63
C ILE A 150 15.78 -5.01 12.92
N ASN A 151 15.17 -3.82 12.95
CA ASN A 151 14.37 -3.36 14.09
C ASN A 151 13.09 -4.21 14.25
N ASN A 152 12.71 -4.49 15.50
CA ASN A 152 11.51 -5.27 15.85
C ASN A 152 10.21 -4.72 15.23
N THR A 153 10.03 -3.40 15.16
CA THR A 153 8.87 -2.76 14.53
C THR A 153 8.78 -3.09 13.03
N ILE A 154 9.92 -3.13 12.33
CA ILE A 154 9.98 -3.47 10.90
C ILE A 154 9.71 -4.95 10.71
N LEU A 155 10.32 -5.82 11.53
CA LEU A 155 10.07 -7.26 11.51
C LEU A 155 8.59 -7.57 11.74
N ALA A 156 8.01 -7.08 12.85
CA ALA A 156 6.61 -7.25 13.19
C ALA A 156 5.67 -6.82 12.06
N ARG A 157 5.97 -5.69 11.41
CA ARG A 157 5.19 -5.24 10.25
C ARG A 157 5.35 -6.14 9.04
N ALA A 158 6.55 -6.61 8.74
CA ALA A 158 6.80 -7.52 7.62
C ALA A 158 6.06 -8.86 7.82
N PHE A 159 6.09 -9.42 9.03
CA PHE A 159 5.31 -10.62 9.38
C PHE A 159 3.81 -10.42 9.16
N LEU A 160 3.26 -9.30 9.64
CA LEU A 160 1.84 -8.98 9.42
C LEU A 160 1.54 -8.79 7.93
N SER A 161 2.33 -7.96 7.23
CA SER A 161 2.05 -7.60 5.83
C SER A 161 2.18 -8.76 4.86
N ILE A 162 3.21 -9.57 5.02
CA ILE A 162 3.43 -10.74 4.17
C ILE A 162 2.45 -11.86 4.53
N GLY A 163 2.08 -12.01 5.81
CA GLY A 163 0.97 -12.87 6.20
C GLY A 163 -0.33 -12.52 5.49
N MET A 164 -0.68 -11.23 5.43
CA MET A 164 -1.86 -10.76 4.68
C MET A 164 -1.75 -11.05 3.17
N ALA A 165 -0.57 -10.91 2.59
CA ALA A 165 -0.32 -11.16 1.17
C ALA A 165 -0.30 -12.65 0.78
N ARG A 166 0.02 -13.52 1.74
CA ARG A 166 0.17 -14.98 1.56
C ARG A 166 -0.58 -15.72 2.66
N ILE A 167 -1.90 -15.69 2.53
CA ILE A 167 -2.83 -16.22 3.54
C ILE A 167 -2.58 -17.71 3.86
N SER A 168 -2.11 -18.49 2.89
CA SER A 168 -1.81 -19.91 3.04
C SER A 168 -0.64 -20.22 3.98
N ILE A 169 0.24 -19.26 4.26
CA ILE A 169 1.41 -19.45 5.12
C ILE A 169 1.33 -18.66 6.44
N ILE A 170 0.22 -17.96 6.72
CA ILE A 170 0.05 -17.17 7.96
C ILE A 170 0.41 -17.96 9.21
N GLU A 171 -0.04 -19.21 9.32
CA GLU A 171 0.20 -20.04 10.51
C GLU A 171 1.68 -20.43 10.65
N LYS A 172 2.37 -20.70 9.52
CA LYS A 172 3.82 -20.94 9.51
C LYS A 172 4.59 -19.69 9.94
N LEU A 173 4.18 -18.53 9.45
CA LEU A 173 4.76 -17.24 9.84
C LEU A 173 4.50 -16.93 11.33
N LEU A 174 3.33 -17.33 11.86
CA LEU A 174 3.00 -17.17 13.27
C LEU A 174 3.88 -18.04 14.16
N SER A 175 4.04 -19.32 13.82
CA SER A 175 4.99 -20.21 14.51
C SER A 175 6.41 -19.65 14.43
N CYS A 176 6.81 -19.13 13.27
CA CYS A 176 8.13 -18.53 13.09
C CYS A 176 8.37 -17.30 13.98
N ILE A 177 7.41 -16.37 14.11
CA ILE A 177 7.62 -15.17 14.94
C ILE A 177 7.64 -15.50 16.45
N ILE A 178 6.91 -16.54 16.86
CA ILE A 178 6.98 -17.08 18.23
C ILE A 178 8.38 -17.64 18.50
N ASP A 179 8.87 -18.51 17.61
CA ASP A 179 10.22 -19.07 17.71
C ASP A 179 11.29 -17.97 17.73
N LEU A 180 11.11 -16.95 16.88
CA LEU A 180 12.03 -15.82 16.76
C LEU A 180 12.09 -14.98 18.04
N ASN A 181 11.02 -14.95 18.84
CA ASN A 181 10.98 -14.22 20.09
C ASN A 181 11.92 -14.81 21.16
N HIS A 182 12.23 -16.11 21.09
CA HIS A 182 13.21 -16.74 21.99
C HIS A 182 14.63 -16.24 21.76
N ILE A 183 14.99 -15.91 20.52
CA ILE A 183 16.33 -15.43 20.17
C ILE A 183 16.43 -13.91 20.08
N LYS A 184 15.32 -13.23 19.76
CA LYS A 184 15.22 -11.77 19.65
C LYS A 184 14.09 -11.28 20.56
N PRO A 185 14.36 -11.05 21.85
CA PRO A 185 13.36 -10.59 22.80
C PRO A 185 12.66 -9.30 22.34
N SER A 186 11.41 -9.13 22.79
CA SER A 186 10.54 -7.99 22.52
C SER A 186 9.93 -7.92 21.10
N ILE A 187 10.30 -8.79 20.16
CA ILE A 187 9.64 -8.82 18.84
C ILE A 187 8.14 -9.14 18.99
N MET A 188 7.79 -10.08 19.88
CA MET A 188 6.39 -10.44 20.13
C MET A 188 5.61 -9.26 20.73
N CYS A 189 6.22 -8.50 21.65
CA CYS A 189 5.61 -7.31 22.24
C CYS A 189 5.30 -6.25 21.16
N GLU A 190 6.21 -6.01 20.21
CA GLU A 190 5.96 -5.08 19.10
C GLU A 190 4.92 -5.61 18.12
N PHE A 191 4.88 -6.93 17.88
CA PHE A 191 3.87 -7.56 17.05
C PHE A 191 2.47 -7.44 17.66
N GLN A 192 2.31 -7.71 18.95
CA GLN A 192 1.05 -7.53 19.68
C GLN A 192 0.57 -6.08 19.66
N LYS A 193 1.46 -5.12 19.95
CA LYS A 193 1.12 -3.69 19.86
C LYS A 193 0.64 -3.31 18.46
N LEU A 194 1.30 -3.82 17.42
CA LEU A 194 0.90 -3.57 16.04
C LEU A 194 -0.50 -4.14 15.74
N LEU A 195 -0.76 -5.40 16.12
CA LEU A 195 -2.05 -6.07 15.92
C LEU A 195 -3.18 -5.32 16.63
N LEU A 196 -3.01 -5.00 17.92
CA LEU A 196 -4.00 -4.28 18.72
C LEU A 196 -4.25 -2.87 18.17
N LYS A 197 -3.21 -2.21 17.65
CA LYS A 197 -3.34 -0.90 17.00
C LYS A 197 -4.17 -0.99 15.72
N GLU A 198 -3.90 -1.95 14.85
CA GLU A 198 -4.67 -2.14 13.61
C GLU A 198 -6.11 -2.55 13.92
N LEU A 199 -6.35 -3.40 14.94
CA LEU A 199 -7.68 -3.75 15.39
C LEU A 199 -8.48 -2.53 15.87
N LYS A 200 -7.90 -1.73 16.78
CA LYS A 200 -8.52 -0.50 17.30
C LYS A 200 -8.82 0.51 16.19
N LYS A 201 -7.93 0.60 15.20
CA LYS A 201 -8.11 1.44 14.02
C LYS A 201 -9.29 0.98 13.15
N ALA A 202 -9.39 -0.32 12.87
CA ALA A 202 -10.49 -0.89 12.07
C ALA A 202 -11.86 -0.77 12.78
N LEU A 203 -11.87 -0.78 14.11
CA LEU A 203 -13.08 -0.57 14.93
C LEU A 203 -13.53 0.90 14.97
N SER A 204 -12.58 1.84 15.04
CA SER A 204 -12.87 3.28 15.09
C SER A 204 -13.23 3.88 13.74
N PHE A 205 -12.62 3.38 12.65
CA PHE A 205 -12.84 3.86 11.29
C PHE A 205 -13.40 2.73 10.42
N LYS A 206 -14.73 2.64 10.31
CA LYS A 206 -15.40 1.61 9.49
C LYS A 206 -14.95 1.57 8.02
N LYS A 207 -14.32 2.63 7.50
CA LYS A 207 -13.78 2.72 6.12
C LYS A 207 -12.35 2.19 5.93
N ASP A 208 -11.62 1.82 6.99
CA ASP A 208 -10.25 1.30 6.89
C ASP A 208 -10.14 -0.07 7.56
N ARG A 209 -10.79 -1.07 6.95
CA ARG A 209 -10.81 -2.47 7.40
C ARG A 209 -9.92 -3.38 6.53
N THR A 210 -8.83 -2.84 5.99
CA THR A 210 -8.02 -3.54 4.97
C THR A 210 -7.41 -4.88 5.42
N CYS A 211 -7.33 -5.13 6.73
CA CYS A 211 -6.71 -6.32 7.33
C CYS A 211 -7.45 -6.86 8.54
N PHE A 212 -8.72 -6.49 8.70
CA PHE A 212 -9.48 -6.75 9.92
C PHE A 212 -9.60 -8.25 10.23
N GLN A 213 -9.94 -9.07 9.24
CA GLN A 213 -10.10 -10.52 9.42
C GLN A 213 -8.78 -11.22 9.72
N GLU A 214 -7.71 -10.83 9.03
CA GLU A 214 -6.36 -11.36 9.25
C GLU A 214 -5.88 -11.04 10.68
N VAL A 215 -6.09 -9.81 11.14
CA VAL A 215 -5.74 -9.39 12.51
C VAL A 215 -6.57 -10.14 13.54
N CYS A 216 -7.88 -10.31 13.34
CA CYS A 216 -8.74 -11.10 14.24
C CYS A 216 -8.26 -12.55 14.33
N PHE A 217 -7.96 -13.17 13.18
CA PHE A 217 -7.45 -14.53 13.11
C PHE A 217 -6.12 -14.68 13.88
N ILE A 218 -5.15 -13.79 13.63
CA ILE A 218 -3.83 -13.83 14.29
C ILE A 218 -3.96 -13.61 15.80
N ILE A 219 -4.73 -12.60 16.24
CA ILE A 219 -4.97 -12.33 17.66
C ILE A 219 -5.57 -13.55 18.36
N ARG A 220 -6.57 -14.19 17.75
CA ARG A 220 -7.19 -15.38 18.32
C ARG A 220 -6.16 -16.50 18.50
N LYS A 221 -5.34 -16.78 17.48
CA LYS A 221 -4.29 -17.81 17.57
C LYS A 221 -3.28 -17.49 18.67
N LEU A 222 -2.85 -16.23 18.81
CA LEU A 222 -1.95 -15.81 19.89
C LEU A 222 -2.57 -15.99 21.28
N ILE A 223 -3.87 -15.73 21.45
CA ILE A 223 -4.59 -15.98 22.70
C ILE A 223 -4.60 -17.47 23.03
N LEU A 224 -4.96 -18.32 22.06
CA LEU A 224 -5.01 -19.78 22.26
C LEU A 224 -3.63 -20.39 22.56
N LEU A 225 -2.56 -19.77 22.07
CA LEU A 225 -1.17 -20.17 22.35
C LEU A 225 -0.63 -19.58 23.67
N GLY A 226 -1.39 -18.73 24.37
CA GLY A 226 -0.96 -18.07 25.60
C GLY A 226 0.02 -16.91 25.40
N GLU A 227 0.23 -16.48 24.15
CA GLU A 227 1.13 -15.38 23.82
C GLU A 227 0.48 -14.01 24.06
N LEU A 228 -0.84 -13.89 23.95
CA LEU A 228 -1.58 -12.64 24.17
C LEU A 228 -2.65 -12.82 25.25
N ASN A 229 -2.69 -11.91 26.24
CA ASN A 229 -3.74 -11.91 27.26
C ASN A 229 -5.11 -11.54 26.64
N PRO A 230 -6.16 -12.37 26.79
CA PRO A 230 -7.53 -12.04 26.40
C PRO A 230 -8.04 -10.67 26.87
N ASP A 231 -7.58 -10.19 28.04
CA ASP A 231 -8.01 -8.92 28.63
C ASP A 231 -7.71 -7.71 27.73
N GLU A 232 -6.70 -7.80 26.86
CA GLU A 232 -6.39 -6.77 25.85
C GLU A 232 -7.52 -6.58 24.84
N ILE A 233 -8.34 -7.63 24.63
CA ILE A 233 -9.51 -7.61 23.75
C ILE A 233 -10.77 -7.26 24.54
N THR A 234 -11.02 -7.92 25.66
CA THR A 234 -12.26 -7.74 26.45
C THR A 234 -12.35 -6.36 27.10
N SER A 235 -11.22 -5.69 27.35
CA SER A 235 -11.18 -4.31 27.85
C SER A 235 -11.48 -3.24 26.78
N MET A 236 -11.63 -3.62 25.51
CA MET A 236 -11.93 -2.67 24.44
C MET A 236 -13.37 -2.15 24.52
N LYS A 237 -13.57 -0.88 24.13
CA LYS A 237 -14.92 -0.28 24.05
C LYS A 237 -15.92 -1.06 23.17
N SER A 238 -15.40 -1.78 22.18
CA SER A 238 -16.19 -2.63 21.29
C SER A 238 -15.37 -3.86 20.94
N VAL A 239 -15.95 -5.04 21.18
CA VAL A 239 -15.32 -6.33 20.87
C VAL A 239 -15.88 -6.88 19.56
N PRO A 240 -15.04 -7.31 18.60
CA PRO A 240 -15.50 -8.04 17.42
C PRO A 240 -16.24 -9.32 17.78
N ILE A 241 -17.31 -9.64 17.04
CA ILE A 241 -18.07 -10.90 17.21
C ILE A 241 -17.21 -12.17 16.95
N TYR A 242 -16.04 -12.01 16.34
CA TYR A 242 -15.02 -13.06 16.17
C TYR A 242 -14.45 -13.59 17.51
N PHE A 243 -14.63 -12.82 18.58
CA PHE A 243 -14.13 -13.10 19.93
C PHE A 243 -15.28 -13.38 20.93
N ILE A 244 -16.45 -13.76 20.44
CA ILE A 244 -17.65 -13.90 21.27
C ILE A 244 -17.52 -15.01 22.33
N ASP A 245 -16.72 -16.04 22.05
CA ASP A 245 -16.49 -17.18 22.92
C ASP A 245 -15.41 -16.94 24.00
N ILE A 246 -14.76 -15.77 23.99
CA ILE A 246 -13.73 -15.39 24.98
C ILE A 246 -14.17 -14.26 25.92
N VAL A 247 -15.35 -13.65 25.70
CA VAL A 247 -15.91 -12.62 26.58
C VAL A 247 -16.80 -13.22 27.67
N ALA A 248 -17.14 -12.43 28.69
CA ALA A 248 -18.10 -12.84 29.71
C ALA A 248 -19.49 -13.10 29.11
N TYR A 249 -20.26 -14.00 29.73
CA TYR A 249 -21.57 -14.46 29.23
C TYR A 249 -22.54 -13.31 28.89
N ASP A 250 -22.67 -12.32 29.78
CA ASP A 250 -23.56 -11.17 29.57
C ASP A 250 -23.15 -10.32 28.36
N GLU A 251 -21.83 -10.20 28.12
CA GLU A 251 -21.29 -9.47 26.98
C GLU A 251 -21.49 -10.25 25.68
N ALA A 252 -21.29 -11.57 25.71
CA ALA A 252 -21.58 -12.46 24.59
C ALA A 252 -23.06 -12.34 24.17
N TYR A 253 -23.99 -12.37 25.13
CA TYR A 253 -25.42 -12.21 24.86
C TYR A 253 -25.74 -10.84 24.25
N LYS A 254 -25.10 -9.77 24.75
CA LYS A 254 -25.22 -8.43 24.16
C LYS A 254 -24.73 -8.39 22.72
N LEU A 255 -23.57 -8.98 22.41
CA LEU A 255 -23.04 -9.09 21.05
C LEU A 255 -23.99 -9.87 20.14
N LEU A 256 -24.50 -11.01 20.61
CA LEU A 256 -25.50 -11.82 19.91
C LEU A 256 -26.77 -11.02 19.60
N SER A 257 -27.24 -10.19 20.53
CA SER A 257 -28.46 -9.40 20.36
C SER A 257 -28.35 -8.31 19.28
N THR A 258 -27.12 -7.91 18.91
CA THR A 258 -26.90 -6.94 17.83
C THR A 258 -27.03 -7.60 16.46
N LYS A 259 -27.62 -6.89 15.49
CA LYS A 259 -27.70 -7.38 14.10
C LYS A 259 -26.29 -7.56 13.54
N SER A 260 -25.92 -8.80 13.24
CA SER A 260 -24.60 -9.12 12.69
C SER A 260 -24.46 -8.53 11.28
N GLU A 261 -23.27 -8.02 10.97
CA GLU A 261 -22.89 -7.65 9.60
C GLU A 261 -22.55 -8.87 8.73
N TYR A 262 -22.61 -10.09 9.30
CA TYR A 262 -22.30 -11.36 8.64
C TYR A 262 -23.58 -12.20 8.50
N PRO A 263 -24.22 -12.22 7.31
CA PRO A 263 -25.43 -13.01 7.07
C PRO A 263 -25.24 -14.50 7.36
N SER A 264 -24.07 -15.06 7.03
CA SER A 264 -23.77 -16.47 7.28
C SER A 264 -23.75 -16.80 8.78
N PHE A 265 -23.25 -15.90 9.61
CA PHE A 265 -23.27 -16.07 11.07
C PHE A 265 -24.69 -15.97 11.64
N GLN A 266 -25.53 -15.10 11.05
CA GLN A 266 -26.93 -14.97 11.48
C GLN A 266 -27.71 -16.28 11.30
N LYS A 267 -27.38 -17.07 10.26
CA LYS A 267 -28.01 -18.36 9.96
C LYS A 267 -27.69 -19.45 10.98
N ILE A 268 -26.47 -19.46 11.53
CA ILE A 268 -25.98 -20.49 12.46
C ILE A 268 -25.97 -20.04 13.93
N LYS A 269 -26.47 -18.83 14.21
CA LYS A 269 -26.36 -18.18 15.52
C LYS A 269 -26.91 -19.04 16.66
N VAL A 270 -28.07 -19.66 16.45
CA VAL A 270 -28.75 -20.51 17.44
C VAL A 270 -27.94 -21.79 17.69
N ASP A 271 -27.48 -22.45 16.63
CA ASP A 271 -26.70 -23.69 16.74
C ASP A 271 -25.35 -23.46 17.45
N VAL A 272 -24.73 -22.31 17.18
CA VAL A 272 -23.48 -21.89 17.83
C VAL A 272 -23.68 -21.68 19.34
N GLU A 273 -24.80 -21.05 19.74
CA GLU A 273 -25.15 -20.83 21.15
C GLU A 273 -25.52 -22.14 21.86
N MET A 274 -26.30 -23.01 21.20
CA MET A 274 -26.73 -24.29 21.77
C MET A 274 -25.61 -25.32 21.94
N ASN A 275 -24.50 -25.20 21.19
CA ASN A 275 -23.37 -26.12 21.23
C ASN A 275 -22.11 -25.53 21.92
N ASP A 276 -22.30 -24.67 22.93
CA ASP A 276 -21.21 -24.07 23.72
C ASP A 276 -20.04 -23.53 22.88
N TRP A 277 -20.40 -22.84 21.78
CA TRP A 277 -19.46 -22.21 20.84
C TRP A 277 -18.53 -23.18 20.10
N ALA A 278 -18.72 -24.51 20.17
CA ALA A 278 -17.81 -25.47 19.54
C ALA A 278 -17.68 -25.26 18.02
N ILE A 279 -18.80 -25.08 17.33
CA ILE A 279 -18.85 -24.78 15.88
C ILE A 279 -18.13 -23.47 15.57
N HIS A 280 -18.31 -22.45 16.42
CA HIS A 280 -17.64 -21.15 16.26
C HIS A 280 -16.13 -21.29 16.45
N LYS A 281 -15.69 -21.99 17.50
CA LYS A 281 -14.27 -22.25 17.79
C LYS A 281 -13.59 -22.97 16.63
N GLU A 282 -14.21 -24.03 16.11
CA GLU A 282 -13.68 -24.80 14.97
C GLU A 282 -13.56 -23.94 13.71
N ASN A 283 -14.60 -23.19 13.36
CA ASN A 283 -14.59 -22.35 12.16
C ASN A 283 -13.59 -21.19 12.28
N CYS A 284 -13.47 -20.58 13.46
CA CYS A 284 -12.45 -19.56 13.73
C CYS A 284 -11.04 -20.13 13.68
N ASP A 285 -10.83 -21.39 14.09
CA ASP A 285 -9.54 -22.07 14.03
C ASP A 285 -9.13 -22.38 12.58
N LYS A 286 -10.08 -22.88 11.78
CA LYS A 286 -9.90 -23.13 10.34
C LYS A 286 -9.77 -21.84 9.53
N GLY A 287 -10.40 -20.74 9.94
CA GLY A 287 -10.30 -19.43 9.29
C GLY A 287 -10.61 -19.45 7.80
N VAL A 288 -11.59 -20.24 7.37
CA VAL A 288 -12.05 -20.33 5.97
C VAL A 288 -13.57 -20.29 5.93
N ASN A 289 -14.12 -19.88 4.79
CA ASN A 289 -15.56 -19.99 4.56
C ASN A 289 -15.94 -21.49 4.48
N PRO A 290 -16.87 -22.00 5.31
CA PRO A 290 -17.21 -23.42 5.35
C PRO A 290 -18.09 -23.89 4.18
N ASP A 291 -18.53 -23.00 3.29
CA ASP A 291 -19.29 -23.38 2.09
C ASP A 291 -18.50 -24.38 1.22
N PRO A 292 -19.02 -25.60 0.98
CA PRO A 292 -18.33 -26.64 0.22
C PRO A 292 -17.92 -26.22 -1.20
N ILE A 293 -18.71 -25.39 -1.88
CA ILE A 293 -18.41 -24.91 -3.24
C ILE A 293 -17.22 -23.95 -3.19
N LEU A 294 -17.17 -23.07 -2.19
CA LEU A 294 -16.05 -22.15 -2.02
C LEU A 294 -14.77 -22.88 -1.60
N LEU A 295 -14.89 -23.94 -0.79
CA LEU A 295 -13.77 -24.83 -0.48
C LEU A 295 -13.26 -25.58 -1.72
N ALA A 296 -14.16 -26.07 -2.58
CA ALA A 296 -13.78 -26.69 -3.85
C ALA A 296 -13.04 -25.70 -4.75
N ILE A 297 -13.54 -24.47 -4.88
CA ILE A 297 -12.86 -23.41 -5.65
C ILE A 297 -11.50 -23.07 -5.02
N LYS A 298 -11.44 -22.80 -3.71
CA LYS A 298 -10.20 -22.44 -3.01
C LYS A 298 -9.08 -23.47 -3.20
N ASN A 299 -9.44 -24.76 -3.22
CA ASN A 299 -8.51 -25.87 -3.41
C ASN A 299 -8.30 -26.26 -4.88
N ASP A 300 -8.88 -25.50 -5.81
CA ASP A 300 -8.90 -25.76 -7.26
C ASP A 300 -9.38 -27.17 -7.63
N ASN A 301 -10.31 -27.72 -6.85
CA ASN A 301 -10.90 -29.03 -7.06
C ASN A 301 -12.14 -28.92 -7.98
N ILE A 302 -11.88 -28.95 -9.28
CA ILE A 302 -12.93 -28.88 -10.32
C ILE A 302 -13.93 -30.04 -10.24
N GLY A 303 -13.49 -31.25 -9.89
CA GLY A 303 -14.38 -32.43 -9.82
C GLY A 303 -15.44 -32.25 -8.74
N LEU A 304 -15.02 -31.88 -7.53
CA LEU A 304 -15.94 -31.58 -6.43
C LEU A 304 -16.84 -30.37 -6.75
N LEU A 305 -16.29 -29.34 -7.42
CA LEU A 305 -17.08 -28.19 -7.84
C LEU A 305 -18.21 -28.57 -8.80
N GLN A 306 -17.90 -29.38 -9.82
CA GLN A 306 -18.87 -29.87 -10.80
C GLN A 306 -19.95 -30.72 -10.15
N GLU A 307 -19.54 -31.64 -9.27
CA GLU A 307 -20.44 -32.47 -8.49
C GLU A 307 -21.42 -31.62 -7.67
N LEU A 308 -20.91 -30.70 -6.83
CA LEU A 308 -21.74 -29.85 -5.97
C LEU A 308 -22.69 -28.94 -6.74
N ILE A 309 -22.25 -28.37 -7.86
CA ILE A 309 -23.10 -27.54 -8.72
C ILE A 309 -24.20 -28.40 -9.36
N SER A 310 -23.88 -29.61 -9.82
CA SER A 310 -24.84 -30.51 -10.47
C SER A 310 -25.95 -30.99 -9.52
N PHE A 311 -25.66 -31.12 -8.23
CA PHE A 311 -26.63 -31.49 -7.20
C PHE A 311 -27.53 -30.32 -6.75
N THR A 312 -27.25 -29.10 -7.20
CA THR A 312 -28.03 -27.93 -6.82
C THR A 312 -28.90 -27.45 -7.98
N ASP A 313 -30.21 -27.66 -7.88
CA ASP A 313 -31.16 -27.26 -8.92
C ASP A 313 -31.04 -25.76 -9.25
N ASN A 314 -30.84 -25.45 -10.53
CA ASN A 314 -30.73 -24.08 -11.06
C ASN A 314 -29.70 -23.20 -10.33
N TYR A 315 -28.55 -23.76 -9.98
CA TYR A 315 -27.49 -23.01 -9.33
C TYR A 315 -27.03 -21.80 -10.16
N ASP A 316 -27.15 -20.59 -9.59
CA ASP A 316 -26.66 -19.37 -10.22
C ASP A 316 -25.13 -19.22 -10.07
N LEU A 317 -24.41 -19.46 -11.17
CA LEU A 317 -22.95 -19.29 -11.25
C LEU A 317 -22.49 -17.83 -11.04
N ASN A 318 -23.40 -16.86 -11.18
CA ASN A 318 -23.13 -15.45 -11.00
C ASN A 318 -23.50 -14.95 -9.59
N LYS A 319 -23.94 -15.85 -8.71
CA LYS A 319 -24.23 -15.50 -7.32
C LYS A 319 -22.99 -14.89 -6.66
N THR A 320 -23.22 -13.90 -5.81
CA THR A 320 -22.15 -13.29 -5.02
C THR A 320 -21.93 -14.09 -3.75
N VAL A 321 -20.65 -14.23 -3.38
CA VAL A 321 -20.21 -14.84 -2.14
C VAL A 321 -20.65 -13.94 -0.98
N GLU A 322 -21.47 -14.51 -0.10
CA GLU A 322 -21.91 -13.83 1.11
C GLU A 322 -20.73 -13.55 2.04
N LYS A 323 -20.76 -12.38 2.70
CA LYS A 323 -19.74 -12.02 3.70
C LYS A 323 -19.77 -13.01 4.86
N CYS A 324 -18.64 -13.68 5.08
CA CYS A 324 -18.50 -14.70 6.11
C CYS A 324 -17.63 -14.22 7.27
N LEU A 325 -18.07 -14.53 8.50
CA LEU A 325 -17.30 -14.19 9.72
C LEU A 325 -15.94 -14.88 9.73
N TYR A 326 -15.88 -16.12 9.23
CA TYR A 326 -14.74 -17.01 9.36
C TYR A 326 -13.73 -16.93 8.21
N ASP A 327 -14.05 -16.22 7.13
CA ASP A 327 -13.09 -16.05 6.05
C ASP A 327 -11.98 -15.08 6.49
N ARG A 328 -10.75 -15.61 6.62
CA ARG A 328 -9.62 -14.85 7.16
C ARG A 328 -9.13 -13.73 6.23
N CYS A 329 -9.59 -13.65 4.99
CA CYS A 329 -9.14 -12.61 4.05
C CYS A 329 -10.09 -11.42 3.96
N SER A 330 -9.63 -10.24 4.38
CA SER A 330 -10.42 -9.00 4.30
C SER A 330 -10.62 -8.51 2.86
N TYR A 331 -9.67 -8.83 1.96
CA TYR A 331 -9.70 -8.35 0.57
C TYR A 331 -10.89 -8.87 -0.23
N ILE A 332 -11.32 -10.11 0.03
CA ILE A 332 -12.37 -10.79 -0.76
C ILE A 332 -13.70 -10.02 -0.69
N PHE A 333 -14.05 -9.46 0.46
CA PHE A 333 -15.37 -8.86 0.71
C PHE A 333 -15.40 -7.33 0.57
N GLY A 334 -14.23 -6.68 0.56
CA GLY A 334 -14.11 -5.21 0.42
C GLY A 334 -14.95 -4.40 1.43
N ASP A 335 -15.14 -3.12 1.13
CA ASP A 335 -15.97 -2.20 1.96
C ASP A 335 -17.45 -2.20 1.55
N THR A 336 -17.82 -2.89 0.47
CA THR A 336 -19.18 -2.90 -0.08
C THR A 336 -19.88 -4.21 0.23
N ASN A 337 -21.16 -4.16 0.62
CA ASN A 337 -22.01 -5.35 0.82
C ASN A 337 -22.24 -6.21 -0.46
N ALA A 338 -21.63 -5.84 -1.60
CA ALA A 338 -21.84 -6.48 -2.89
C ALA A 338 -21.17 -7.86 -3.02
N GLY A 339 -20.25 -8.23 -2.12
CA GLY A 339 -19.50 -9.50 -2.21
C GLY A 339 -18.63 -9.61 -3.47
N CYS A 340 -18.03 -10.77 -3.67
CA CYS A 340 -17.33 -11.15 -4.92
C CYS A 340 -18.10 -12.28 -5.62
N SER A 341 -18.01 -12.42 -6.94
CA SER A 341 -18.61 -13.56 -7.66
C SER A 341 -17.74 -14.82 -7.54
N LEU A 342 -18.27 -16.00 -7.92
CA LEU A 342 -17.48 -17.25 -7.91
C LEU A 342 -16.26 -17.18 -8.84
N ILE A 343 -16.40 -16.55 -10.01
CA ILE A 343 -15.27 -16.37 -10.94
C ILE A 343 -14.21 -15.44 -10.35
N GLU A 344 -14.61 -14.37 -9.66
CA GLU A 344 -13.70 -13.48 -8.93
C GLU A 344 -13.01 -14.21 -7.76
N TYR A 345 -13.73 -15.04 -7.01
CA TYR A 345 -13.18 -15.86 -5.92
C TYR A 345 -12.14 -16.85 -6.45
N SER A 346 -12.42 -17.52 -7.58
CA SER A 346 -11.46 -18.42 -8.24
C SER A 346 -10.22 -17.67 -8.75
N ALA A 347 -10.39 -16.45 -9.28
CA ALA A 347 -9.28 -15.62 -9.73
C ALA A 347 -8.36 -15.20 -8.56
N PHE A 348 -8.95 -14.85 -7.42
CA PHE A 348 -8.21 -14.49 -6.21
C PHE A 348 -7.35 -15.64 -5.66
N TYR A 349 -7.89 -16.86 -5.63
CA TYR A 349 -7.14 -18.02 -5.15
C TYR A 349 -6.21 -18.62 -6.21
N GLY A 350 -6.22 -18.09 -7.44
CA GLY A 350 -5.42 -18.63 -8.54
C GLY A 350 -5.89 -20.01 -9.02
N SER A 351 -7.15 -20.35 -8.74
CA SER A 351 -7.77 -21.64 -9.01
C SER A 351 -8.12 -21.78 -10.50
N ILE A 352 -7.11 -22.11 -11.31
CA ILE A 352 -7.19 -22.04 -12.76
C ILE A 352 -8.20 -23.03 -13.35
N TYR A 353 -8.33 -24.23 -12.79
CA TYR A 353 -9.27 -25.23 -13.31
C TYR A 353 -10.71 -24.83 -13.02
N CYS A 354 -11.00 -24.43 -11.78
CA CYS A 354 -12.29 -23.88 -11.40
C CYS A 354 -12.63 -22.61 -12.19
N PHE A 355 -11.67 -21.70 -12.39
CA PHE A 355 -11.86 -20.48 -13.17
C PHE A 355 -12.24 -20.78 -14.63
N LYS A 356 -11.51 -21.69 -15.29
CA LYS A 356 -11.81 -22.12 -16.67
C LYS A 356 -13.19 -22.76 -16.77
N TYR A 357 -13.55 -23.63 -15.81
CA TYR A 357 -14.87 -24.23 -15.76
C TYR A 357 -15.99 -23.19 -15.66
N LEU A 358 -15.86 -22.22 -14.75
CA LEU A 358 -16.85 -21.14 -14.59
C LEU A 358 -16.96 -20.31 -15.87
N LEU A 359 -15.83 -19.98 -16.51
CA LEU A 359 -15.82 -19.19 -17.75
C LEU A 359 -16.45 -19.95 -18.93
N LEU A 360 -16.20 -21.26 -19.05
CA LEU A 360 -16.81 -22.11 -20.08
C LEU A 360 -18.33 -22.24 -19.90
N ASN A 361 -18.80 -22.17 -18.66
CA ASN A 361 -20.23 -22.15 -18.33
C ASN A 361 -20.80 -20.72 -18.25
N TYR A 362 -20.21 -19.79 -19.00
CA TYR A 362 -20.70 -18.43 -19.20
C TYR A 362 -20.85 -17.58 -17.92
N ALA A 363 -20.01 -17.82 -16.91
CA ALA A 363 -19.91 -16.90 -15.77
C ALA A 363 -19.56 -15.48 -16.25
N LYS A 364 -20.26 -14.49 -15.70
CA LYS A 364 -20.19 -13.10 -16.12
C LYS A 364 -18.85 -12.49 -15.74
N VAL A 365 -18.12 -11.99 -16.74
CA VAL A 365 -16.94 -11.16 -16.54
C VAL A 365 -17.38 -9.79 -16.03
N THR A 366 -16.93 -9.41 -14.85
CA THR A 366 -17.23 -8.10 -14.26
C THR A 366 -16.02 -7.16 -14.36
N PRO A 367 -16.21 -5.83 -14.25
CA PRO A 367 -15.09 -4.90 -14.16
C PRO A 367 -14.16 -5.15 -12.95
N LYS A 368 -14.61 -5.89 -11.93
CA LYS A 368 -13.79 -6.21 -10.75
C LYS A 368 -12.86 -7.40 -10.99
N LEU A 369 -13.09 -8.21 -12.01
CA LEU A 369 -12.35 -9.46 -12.21
C LEU A 369 -10.83 -9.25 -12.29
N ALA A 370 -10.40 -8.19 -12.97
CA ALA A 370 -8.99 -7.81 -13.04
C ALA A 370 -8.36 -7.57 -11.66
N PHE A 371 -9.10 -6.98 -10.71
CA PHE A 371 -8.60 -6.70 -9.36
C PHE A 371 -8.28 -8.00 -8.62
N TYR A 372 -9.17 -8.99 -8.71
CA TYR A 372 -8.98 -10.31 -8.11
C TYR A 372 -7.92 -11.13 -8.82
N ALA A 373 -7.85 -11.08 -10.15
CA ALA A 373 -6.80 -11.75 -10.93
C ALA A 373 -5.40 -11.23 -10.57
N ILE A 374 -5.24 -9.90 -10.43
CA ILE A 374 -3.98 -9.29 -10.00
C ILE A 374 -3.68 -9.62 -8.54
N ALA A 375 -4.67 -9.68 -7.66
CA ALA A 375 -4.47 -10.10 -6.27
C ALA A 375 -4.02 -11.56 -6.16
N GLY A 376 -4.61 -12.47 -6.95
CA GLY A 376 -4.25 -13.89 -6.96
C GLY A 376 -2.93 -14.19 -7.65
N GLY A 377 -2.56 -13.39 -8.65
CA GLY A 377 -1.26 -13.47 -9.30
C GLY A 377 -1.04 -14.70 -10.19
N ASN A 378 -2.10 -15.43 -10.54
CA ASN A 378 -2.01 -16.50 -11.52
C ASN A 378 -1.91 -15.89 -12.93
N VAL A 379 -0.75 -16.06 -13.57
CA VAL A 379 -0.41 -15.47 -14.88
C VAL A 379 -1.40 -15.93 -15.97
N GLU A 380 -1.83 -17.19 -15.95
CA GLU A 380 -2.78 -17.71 -16.93
C GLU A 380 -4.17 -17.08 -16.76
N ILE A 381 -4.65 -16.90 -15.52
CA ILE A 381 -5.91 -16.18 -15.24
C ILE A 381 -5.81 -14.73 -15.72
N ILE A 382 -4.67 -14.06 -15.52
CA ILE A 382 -4.45 -12.68 -15.97
C ILE A 382 -4.51 -12.59 -17.50
N HIS A 383 -3.88 -13.53 -18.22
CA HIS A 383 -3.98 -13.59 -19.68
C HIS A 383 -5.40 -13.88 -20.18
N LEU A 384 -6.13 -14.77 -19.51
CA LEU A 384 -7.55 -15.00 -19.83
C LEU A 384 -8.40 -13.73 -19.60
N CYS A 385 -8.12 -12.96 -18.54
CA CYS A 385 -8.77 -11.67 -18.31
C CYS A 385 -8.44 -10.66 -19.41
N GLU A 386 -7.20 -10.63 -19.88
CA GLU A 386 -6.77 -9.77 -21.01
C GLU A 386 -7.49 -10.14 -22.31
N GLN A 387 -7.63 -11.43 -22.62
CA GLN A 387 -8.41 -11.91 -23.78
C GLN A 387 -9.89 -11.54 -23.68
N LYS A 388 -10.41 -11.32 -22.47
CA LYS A 388 -11.78 -10.86 -22.21
C LYS A 388 -11.89 -9.34 -22.07
N GLU A 389 -10.87 -8.60 -22.47
CA GLU A 389 -10.84 -7.13 -22.46
C GLU A 389 -11.05 -6.52 -21.06
N CYS A 390 -10.65 -7.25 -20.00
CA CYS A 390 -10.73 -6.75 -18.63
C CYS A 390 -9.89 -5.47 -18.46
N ASN A 391 -10.45 -4.49 -17.76
CA ASN A 391 -9.76 -3.25 -17.45
C ASN A 391 -8.87 -3.42 -16.20
N PHE A 392 -7.55 -3.33 -16.39
CA PHE A 392 -6.57 -3.44 -15.31
C PHE A 392 -6.27 -2.12 -14.59
N THR A 393 -6.85 -0.99 -14.98
CA THR A 393 -6.53 0.32 -14.39
C THR A 393 -6.69 0.31 -12.86
N SER A 394 -5.83 1.06 -12.17
CA SER A 394 -5.84 1.17 -10.69
C SER A 394 -5.47 -0.11 -9.92
N THR A 395 -4.86 -1.11 -10.57
CA THR A 395 -4.46 -2.38 -9.92
C THR A 395 -3.01 -2.39 -9.40
N LEU A 396 -2.21 -1.36 -9.67
CA LEU A 396 -0.81 -1.24 -9.18
C LEU A 396 -0.68 -1.43 -7.65
N LYS A 397 -1.58 -0.82 -6.87
CA LYS A 397 -1.60 -0.97 -5.40
C LYS A 397 -1.86 -2.41 -4.94
N ILE A 398 -2.59 -3.19 -5.74
CA ILE A 398 -2.94 -4.59 -5.45
C ILE A 398 -1.72 -5.46 -5.70
N ALA A 399 -1.02 -5.25 -6.82
CA ALA A 399 0.24 -5.93 -7.09
C ALA A 399 1.30 -5.64 -6.00
N ILE A 400 1.34 -4.41 -5.46
CA ILE A 400 2.17 -4.08 -4.28
C ILE A 400 1.69 -4.84 -3.04
N GLN A 401 0.40 -4.79 -2.73
CA GLN A 401 -0.20 -5.44 -1.55
C GLN A 401 0.09 -6.94 -1.50
N PHE A 402 0.00 -7.62 -2.64
CA PHE A 402 0.19 -9.06 -2.75
C PHE A 402 1.59 -9.46 -3.22
N HIS A 403 2.55 -8.52 -3.21
CA HIS A 403 3.96 -8.79 -3.55
C HIS A 403 4.16 -9.49 -4.91
N HIS A 404 3.38 -9.08 -5.91
CA HIS A 404 3.48 -9.61 -7.27
C HIS A 404 4.39 -8.71 -8.11
N HIS A 405 5.69 -8.78 -7.88
CA HIS A 405 6.68 -7.85 -8.46
C HIS A 405 6.70 -7.88 -10.00
N GLU A 406 6.65 -9.07 -10.60
CA GLU A 406 6.68 -9.19 -12.06
C GLU A 406 5.38 -8.70 -12.70
N ILE A 407 4.23 -8.95 -12.05
CA ILE A 407 2.95 -8.39 -12.48
C ILE A 407 2.97 -6.86 -12.34
N PHE A 408 3.56 -6.33 -11.27
CA PHE A 408 3.73 -4.88 -11.12
C PHE A 408 4.56 -4.30 -12.26
N LYS A 409 5.70 -4.91 -12.61
CA LYS A 409 6.53 -4.48 -13.76
C LYS A 409 5.74 -4.53 -15.06
N TRP A 410 5.02 -5.62 -15.34
CA TRP A 410 4.16 -5.74 -16.52
C TRP A 410 3.06 -4.66 -16.59
N LEU A 411 2.38 -4.38 -15.46
CA LEU A 411 1.37 -3.32 -15.38
C LEU A 411 1.96 -1.94 -15.71
N VAL A 412 3.19 -1.70 -15.26
CA VAL A 412 3.91 -0.45 -15.42
C VAL A 412 4.48 -0.33 -16.85
N GLU A 413 5.26 -1.30 -17.29
CA GLU A 413 6.05 -1.24 -18.53
C GLU A 413 5.24 -1.60 -19.77
N THR A 414 4.33 -2.58 -19.67
CA THR A 414 3.54 -3.05 -20.82
C THR A 414 2.15 -2.41 -20.85
N LYS A 415 1.47 -2.31 -19.70
CA LYS A 415 0.13 -1.69 -19.62
C LYS A 415 0.15 -0.18 -19.41
N LEU A 416 1.34 0.41 -19.29
CA LEU A 416 1.55 1.86 -19.13
C LEU A 416 0.66 2.46 -18.04
N GLN A 417 0.41 1.68 -16.97
CA GLN A 417 -0.43 2.15 -15.88
C GLN A 417 0.32 3.17 -15.04
N ASN A 418 -0.41 4.21 -14.70
CA ASN A 418 0.10 5.33 -13.94
C ASN A 418 -0.64 5.46 -12.62
N CYS A 419 0.09 5.84 -11.58
CA CYS A 419 -0.44 6.18 -10.28
C CYS A 419 0.46 7.26 -9.68
N HIS A 420 -0.09 8.09 -8.79
CA HIS A 420 0.72 9.06 -8.07
C HIS A 420 1.83 8.35 -7.30
N GLU A 421 3.06 8.77 -7.55
CA GLU A 421 4.29 8.20 -6.99
C GLU A 421 4.24 8.11 -5.45
N GLU A 422 3.70 9.14 -4.80
CA GLU A 422 3.52 9.20 -3.34
C GLU A 422 2.63 8.08 -2.81
N ILE A 423 1.58 7.70 -3.57
CA ILE A 423 0.66 6.62 -3.23
C ILE A 423 1.38 5.27 -3.34
N LEU A 424 2.15 5.05 -4.41
CA LEU A 424 2.91 3.82 -4.60
C LEU A 424 3.96 3.63 -3.50
N ILE A 425 4.70 4.69 -3.16
CA ILE A 425 5.68 4.67 -2.06
C ILE A 425 4.96 4.34 -0.74
N PHE A 426 3.83 5.00 -0.44
CA PHE A 426 3.05 4.71 0.76
C PHE A 426 2.65 3.23 0.86
N TYR A 427 2.15 2.64 -0.23
CA TYR A 427 1.77 1.23 -0.26
C TYR A 427 2.96 0.29 -0.11
N CYS A 428 4.12 0.61 -0.68
CA CYS A 428 5.33 -0.18 -0.49
C CYS A 428 5.75 -0.24 0.99
N PHE A 429 5.69 0.88 1.72
CA PHE A 429 5.94 0.85 3.16
C PHE A 429 4.82 0.20 3.97
N LYS A 430 3.55 0.41 3.59
CA LYS A 430 2.39 -0.21 4.27
C LYS A 430 2.48 -1.73 4.25
N PHE A 431 2.89 -2.29 3.11
CA PHE A 431 2.94 -3.73 2.90
C PHE A 431 4.35 -4.32 2.99
N SER A 432 5.36 -3.54 3.41
CA SER A 432 6.76 -3.99 3.47
C SER A 432 7.27 -4.58 2.14
N ASN A 433 6.81 -4.01 1.02
CA ASN A 433 7.19 -4.40 -0.33
C ASN A 433 8.39 -3.57 -0.78
N PHE A 434 9.57 -3.99 -0.34
CA PHE A 434 10.84 -3.30 -0.54
C PHE A 434 11.45 -3.58 -1.91
N ILE A 435 11.18 -4.75 -2.50
CA ILE A 435 11.58 -5.09 -3.86
C ILE A 435 10.91 -4.16 -4.87
N THR A 436 9.59 -3.95 -4.78
CA THR A 436 8.91 -2.99 -5.66
C THR A 436 9.35 -1.56 -5.36
N LEU A 437 9.62 -1.20 -4.10
CA LEU A 437 10.17 0.12 -3.77
C LEU A 437 11.55 0.35 -4.41
N ARG A 438 12.44 -0.65 -4.41
CA ARG A 438 13.73 -0.63 -5.10
C ARG A 438 13.55 -0.42 -6.60
N TYR A 439 12.60 -1.12 -7.22
CA TYR A 439 12.26 -0.94 -8.62
C TYR A 439 11.76 0.49 -8.91
N LEU A 440 10.89 1.06 -8.07
CA LEU A 440 10.43 2.44 -8.23
C LEU A 440 11.59 3.44 -8.13
N ILE A 441 12.49 3.22 -7.18
CA ILE A 441 13.73 3.97 -7.00
C ILE A 441 14.60 3.92 -8.27
N SER A 442 14.85 2.73 -8.83
CA SER A 442 15.67 2.59 -10.05
C SER A 442 15.01 3.24 -11.28
N LYS A 443 13.68 3.32 -11.31
CA LYS A 443 12.98 4.05 -12.37
C LYS A 443 12.98 5.57 -12.19
N GLY A 444 13.63 6.15 -11.17
CA GLY A 444 13.71 7.61 -10.99
C GLY A 444 12.40 8.27 -10.57
N VAL A 445 11.58 7.58 -9.76
CA VAL A 445 10.36 8.14 -9.13
C VAL A 445 10.72 9.29 -8.18
N ASN A 446 9.86 10.31 -8.04
CA ASN A 446 10.07 11.37 -7.05
C ASN A 446 10.01 10.80 -5.62
N MET A 447 11.14 10.88 -4.92
CA MET A 447 11.31 10.32 -3.58
C MET A 447 11.05 11.33 -2.45
N GLU A 448 10.47 12.51 -2.72
CA GLU A 448 10.18 13.52 -1.67
C GLU A 448 9.31 12.97 -0.53
N SER A 449 8.41 12.04 -0.83
CA SER A 449 7.58 11.37 0.18
C SER A 449 8.30 10.24 0.93
N LEU A 450 9.56 9.93 0.60
CA LEU A 450 10.29 8.81 1.20
C LEU A 450 10.49 9.00 2.71
N LEU A 451 10.94 10.18 3.14
CA LEU A 451 11.23 10.43 4.55
C LEU A 451 9.96 10.37 5.42
N VAL A 452 8.87 11.00 4.96
CA VAL A 452 7.60 11.00 5.72
C VAL A 452 7.00 9.60 5.84
N ASN A 453 7.13 8.76 4.80
CA ASN A 453 6.72 7.36 4.86
C ASN A 453 7.65 6.54 5.76
N ALA A 454 8.97 6.69 5.62
CA ALA A 454 9.95 6.03 6.48
C ALA A 454 9.69 6.36 7.96
N SER A 455 9.43 7.63 8.30
CA SER A 455 9.06 8.02 9.66
C SER A 455 7.71 7.46 10.10
N LYS A 456 6.68 7.50 9.24
CA LYS A 456 5.33 6.97 9.55
C LYS A 456 5.37 5.49 9.90
N PHE A 457 6.16 4.72 9.15
CA PHE A 457 6.32 3.28 9.33
C PHE A 457 7.55 2.90 10.16
N ASP A 458 8.13 3.84 10.90
CA ASP A 458 9.24 3.60 11.84
C ASP A 458 10.44 2.87 11.22
N ASN A 459 10.77 3.23 9.98
CA ASN A 459 11.81 2.60 9.19
C ASN A 459 13.05 3.51 9.09
N TYR A 460 13.90 3.45 10.11
CA TYR A 460 15.13 4.25 10.16
C TYR A 460 16.09 3.93 9.01
N SER A 461 16.12 2.69 8.53
CA SER A 461 16.96 2.28 7.40
C SER A 461 16.66 3.10 6.16
N PHE A 462 15.39 3.23 5.78
CA PHE A 462 14.98 4.09 4.67
C PHE A 462 15.11 5.58 4.97
N ALA A 463 14.88 6.01 6.21
CA ALA A 463 15.11 7.40 6.60
C ALA A 463 16.58 7.79 6.33
N LYS A 464 17.56 6.97 6.71
CA LYS A 464 18.98 7.23 6.46
C LYS A 464 19.33 7.44 4.98
N ILE A 465 18.63 6.78 4.07
CA ILE A 465 18.94 6.80 2.65
C ILE A 465 18.52 8.13 2.01
N THR A 466 17.58 8.87 2.62
CA THR A 466 17.13 10.17 2.09
C THR A 466 18.27 11.19 2.05
N LYS A 467 19.36 11.01 2.80
CA LYS A 467 20.54 11.89 2.73
C LYS A 467 21.36 11.68 1.45
N ASN A 468 21.23 10.52 0.81
CA ASN A 468 21.97 10.14 -0.39
C ASN A 468 21.17 10.45 -1.67
N ILE A 469 19.95 10.94 -1.53
CA ILE A 469 19.04 11.24 -2.64
C ILE A 469 19.06 12.74 -2.87
N GLU A 470 19.21 13.12 -4.13
CA GLU A 470 19.06 14.51 -4.55
C GLU A 470 17.59 14.79 -4.85
N TYR A 471 17.08 15.93 -4.35
CA TYR A 471 15.68 16.32 -4.52
C TYR A 471 15.57 17.55 -5.42
N PRO A 472 14.60 17.59 -6.38
CA PRO A 472 14.46 18.71 -7.30
C PRO A 472 14.29 20.06 -6.58
N ASN A 473 13.57 20.05 -5.46
CA ASN A 473 13.31 21.23 -4.63
C ASN A 473 14.35 21.42 -3.51
N GLY A 474 15.50 20.74 -3.60
CA GLY A 474 16.55 20.74 -2.58
C GLY A 474 16.23 19.89 -1.35
N GLN A 475 17.24 19.55 -0.56
CA GLN A 475 17.11 18.62 0.58
C GLN A 475 16.03 19.02 1.59
N ASN A 476 15.79 20.33 1.80
CA ASN A 476 14.86 20.79 2.84
C ASN A 476 13.39 20.45 2.54
N CYS A 477 13.02 20.16 1.29
CA CYS A 477 11.62 19.89 0.93
C CYS A 477 11.02 18.67 1.66
N ILE A 478 11.85 17.67 2.00
CA ILE A 478 11.38 16.41 2.58
C ILE A 478 10.98 16.53 4.06
N PHE A 479 11.50 17.52 4.79
CA PHE A 479 11.22 17.69 6.23
C PHE A 479 9.83 18.26 6.51
N ASN A 480 9.26 18.98 5.55
CA ASN A 480 7.93 19.58 5.65
C ASN A 480 6.85 18.80 4.88
N LYS A 481 7.23 17.76 4.11
CA LYS A 481 6.28 16.90 3.41
C LYS A 481 5.32 16.26 4.41
N THR A 482 4.02 16.25 4.12
CA THR A 482 3.02 15.74 5.07
C THR A 482 2.21 14.57 4.52
N ILE A 483 1.82 13.66 5.41
CA ILE A 483 0.80 12.64 5.18
C ILE A 483 -0.25 12.81 6.27
N ASN A 484 -1.52 13.00 5.88
CA ASN A 484 -2.61 13.32 6.81
C ASN A 484 -2.27 14.50 7.74
N GLY A 485 -1.65 15.55 7.18
CA GLY A 485 -1.24 16.75 7.91
C GLY A 485 -0.03 16.59 8.84
N LYS A 486 0.57 15.41 8.94
CA LYS A 486 1.75 15.15 9.78
C LYS A 486 3.02 15.01 8.95
N SER A 487 4.10 15.64 9.38
CA SER A 487 5.43 15.57 8.73
C SER A 487 6.33 14.48 9.35
N PRO A 488 7.52 14.20 8.81
CA PRO A 488 8.43 13.17 9.33
C PRO A 488 8.72 13.29 10.82
N ILE A 489 8.93 14.52 11.31
CA ILE A 489 9.28 14.75 12.72
C ILE A 489 8.11 14.45 13.66
N HIS A 490 6.87 14.74 13.22
CA HIS A 490 5.66 14.38 13.95
C HIS A 490 5.53 12.86 14.07
N PHE A 491 5.74 12.12 12.96
CA PHE A 491 5.68 10.66 12.99
C PHE A 491 6.79 10.04 13.85
N ALA A 492 8.01 10.59 13.82
CA ALA A 492 9.09 10.14 14.68
C ALA A 492 8.72 10.31 16.16
N SER A 493 8.10 11.43 16.53
CA SER A 493 7.57 11.65 17.89
C SER A 493 6.40 10.73 18.26
N ILE A 494 5.48 10.45 17.32
CA ILE A 494 4.38 9.49 17.55
C ILE A 494 4.92 8.08 17.80
N ASN A 495 5.92 7.66 17.03
CA ASN A 495 6.48 6.32 17.14
C ASN A 495 7.45 6.19 18.34
N GLY A 496 8.03 7.31 18.80
CA GLY A 496 9.01 7.31 19.88
C GLY A 496 10.45 7.09 19.37
N ASN A 497 10.71 7.31 18.09
CA ASN A 497 11.99 7.00 17.47
C ASN A 497 12.95 8.18 17.55
N THR A 498 13.83 8.15 18.56
CA THR A 498 14.83 9.21 18.75
C THR A 498 15.91 9.23 17.67
N ASP A 499 16.18 8.12 16.99
CA ASP A 499 17.18 8.05 15.93
C ASP A 499 16.73 8.78 14.66
N ILE A 500 15.45 8.63 14.30
CA ILE A 500 14.85 9.41 13.21
C ILE A 500 14.81 10.90 13.58
N LEU A 501 14.49 11.27 14.82
CA LEU A 501 14.52 12.67 15.26
C LEU A 501 15.93 13.27 15.17
N LYS A 502 16.94 12.58 15.70
CA LYS A 502 18.36 13.00 15.62
C LYS A 502 18.81 13.12 14.17
N PHE A 503 18.41 12.18 13.32
CA PHE A 503 18.72 12.19 11.90
C PHE A 503 18.10 13.40 11.18
N ILE A 504 16.82 13.68 11.42
CA ILE A 504 16.14 14.87 10.86
C ILE A 504 16.87 16.13 11.31
N ARG A 505 17.12 16.30 12.62
CA ARG A 505 17.78 17.49 13.16
C ARG A 505 19.18 17.70 12.58
N LYS A 506 19.93 16.62 12.33
CA LYS A 506 21.27 16.70 11.73
C LYS A 506 21.26 17.26 10.31
N LEU A 507 20.18 17.02 9.55
CA LEU A 507 20.11 17.38 8.12
C LEU A 507 19.26 18.62 7.86
N ASP A 508 18.29 18.91 8.71
CA ASP A 508 17.36 20.02 8.53
C ASP A 508 17.97 21.35 8.98
N LYS A 509 18.31 22.20 8.00
CA LYS A 509 18.86 23.54 8.24
C LYS A 509 17.79 24.54 8.72
N ASN A 510 16.50 24.23 8.54
CA ASN A 510 15.39 25.11 8.87
C ASN A 510 14.80 24.84 10.27
N ASN A 511 15.35 23.88 11.01
CA ASN A 511 14.97 23.52 12.36
C ASN A 511 13.46 23.28 12.56
N CYS A 512 12.94 22.20 11.97
CA CYS A 512 11.54 21.78 12.08
C CYS A 512 11.12 21.23 13.47
N ILE A 513 11.96 21.39 14.51
CA ILE A 513 11.71 20.85 15.86
C ILE A 513 10.41 21.34 16.51
N ASN A 514 9.97 22.54 16.09
CA ASN A 514 8.76 23.21 16.55
C ASN A 514 7.64 23.23 15.49
N LEU A 515 7.81 22.50 14.38
CA LEU A 515 6.86 22.51 13.26
C LEU A 515 5.47 22.08 13.74
N LEU A 516 4.43 22.83 13.40
CA LEU A 516 3.06 22.46 13.70
C LEU A 516 2.50 21.59 12.57
N SER A 517 1.74 20.56 12.93
CA SER A 517 0.98 19.75 11.97
C SER A 517 -0.07 20.59 11.25
N ASN A 518 -0.37 20.20 10.01
CA ASN A 518 -1.42 20.81 9.18
C ASN A 518 -2.82 20.22 9.49
N GLU A 519 -2.96 19.57 10.64
CA GLU A 519 -4.25 19.07 11.14
C GLU A 519 -4.98 20.16 11.91
N GLN A 520 -6.29 20.00 12.12
CA GLN A 520 -7.10 20.99 12.85
C GLN A 520 -6.54 21.36 14.23
N ARG A 521 -5.92 20.39 14.92
CA ARG A 521 -5.34 20.60 16.25
C ARG A 521 -3.97 21.28 16.22
N LYS A 522 -3.27 21.31 15.08
CA LYS A 522 -1.93 21.92 14.92
C LYS A 522 -0.95 21.53 16.03
N PHE A 523 -0.81 20.24 16.29
CA PHE A 523 0.13 19.71 17.28
C PHE A 523 1.57 19.79 16.80
N SER A 524 2.48 20.11 17.71
CA SER A 524 3.94 20.05 17.53
C SER A 524 4.47 18.63 17.78
N PRO A 525 5.76 18.35 17.51
CA PRO A 525 6.37 17.06 17.79
C PRO A 525 6.33 16.72 19.28
N LEU A 526 6.47 17.71 20.18
CA LEU A 526 6.38 17.52 21.62
C LEU A 526 4.96 17.11 22.06
N HIS A 527 3.92 17.78 21.56
CA HIS A 527 2.53 17.40 21.84
C HIS A 527 2.25 15.93 21.48
N PHE A 528 2.71 15.48 20.31
CA PHE A 528 2.55 14.07 19.92
C PHE A 528 3.34 13.12 20.81
N ALA A 529 4.56 13.48 21.22
CA ALA A 529 5.36 12.66 22.12
C ALA A 529 4.67 12.49 23.48
N CYS A 530 4.13 13.58 24.05
CA CYS A 530 3.36 13.56 25.30
C CYS A 530 2.09 12.71 25.17
N LEU A 531 1.28 12.97 24.13
CA LEU A 531 0.03 12.22 23.89
C LEU A 531 0.27 10.71 23.75
N ASN A 532 1.40 10.31 23.15
CA ASN A 532 1.76 8.90 22.94
C ASN A 532 2.71 8.34 24.02
N LYS A 533 2.93 9.08 25.12
CA LYS A 533 3.77 8.68 26.27
C LYS A 533 5.18 8.25 25.87
N LYS A 534 5.79 8.95 24.90
CA LYS A 534 7.12 8.63 24.36
C LYS A 534 8.24 9.30 25.15
N ILE A 535 8.52 8.75 26.33
CA ILE A 535 9.43 9.35 27.32
C ILE A 535 10.82 9.68 26.75
N ASP A 536 11.43 8.79 25.97
CA ASP A 536 12.77 9.04 25.42
C ASP A 536 12.80 10.19 24.41
N VAL A 537 11.73 10.33 23.62
CA VAL A 537 11.55 11.48 22.74
C VAL A 537 11.34 12.75 23.55
N ILE A 538 10.49 12.72 24.58
CA ILE A 538 10.24 13.88 25.45
C ILE A 538 11.54 14.37 26.09
N LYS A 539 12.32 13.45 26.69
CA LYS A 539 13.65 13.76 27.27
C LYS A 539 14.60 14.32 26.22
N TYR A 540 14.67 13.71 25.05
CA TYR A 540 15.50 14.21 23.95
C TYR A 540 15.11 15.63 23.54
N LEU A 541 13.81 15.90 23.36
CA LEU A 541 13.28 17.20 22.96
C LEU A 541 13.53 18.28 24.01
N PHE A 542 13.39 18.00 25.31
CA PHE A 542 13.71 18.97 26.38
C PHE A 542 15.20 19.32 26.44
N GLY A 543 16.08 18.42 26.00
CA GLY A 543 17.51 18.69 25.88
C GLY A 543 17.91 19.57 24.67
N ILE A 544 16.93 20.04 23.88
CA ILE A 544 17.17 20.88 22.70
C ILE A 544 16.92 22.33 23.07
N ASN A 545 17.95 23.18 23.02
CA ASN A 545 17.84 24.60 23.40
C ASN A 545 16.77 25.35 22.60
N GLU A 546 16.54 24.98 21.34
CA GLU A 546 15.58 25.63 20.45
C GLU A 546 14.13 25.14 20.63
N ILE A 547 13.86 24.18 21.52
CA ILE A 547 12.51 23.65 21.73
C ILE A 547 11.60 24.71 22.35
N ASN A 548 10.42 24.91 21.77
CA ASN A 548 9.39 25.74 22.38
C ASN A 548 8.34 24.86 23.05
N ILE A 549 8.47 24.74 24.37
CA ILE A 549 7.58 23.93 25.22
C ILE A 549 6.18 24.57 25.38
N ASN A 550 6.06 25.88 25.09
CA ASN A 550 4.84 26.66 25.27
C ASN A 550 4.02 26.82 23.98
N LEU A 551 4.30 26.04 22.94
CA LEU A 551 3.53 26.06 21.70
C LEU A 551 2.07 25.72 21.99
N LYS A 552 1.15 26.55 21.49
CA LYS A 552 -0.29 26.30 21.65
C LYS A 552 -0.81 25.45 20.49
N SER A 553 -1.55 24.39 20.83
CA SER A 553 -2.39 23.70 19.87
C SER A 553 -3.61 24.55 19.47
N GLY A 554 -4.13 24.35 18.26
CA GLY A 554 -5.23 25.15 17.68
C GLY A 554 -6.59 25.04 18.41
N ARG A 555 -6.72 24.08 19.33
CA ARG A 555 -7.73 24.06 20.41
C ARG A 555 -7.00 23.70 21.70
N LEU A 556 -7.37 24.32 22.82
CA LEU A 556 -6.90 23.93 24.16
C LEU A 556 -7.09 22.41 24.32
N VAL A 557 -5.99 21.68 24.39
CA VAL A 557 -6.02 20.29 24.84
C VAL A 557 -6.20 20.38 26.35
N ASN A 558 -7.40 20.07 26.85
CA ASN A 558 -7.50 19.65 28.24
C ASN A 558 -6.76 18.31 28.32
N PHE A 559 -5.50 18.34 28.75
CA PHE A 559 -4.76 17.14 29.15
C PHE A 559 -5.34 16.48 30.42
N SER A 560 -6.46 17.02 30.95
CA SER A 560 -7.00 16.71 32.27
C SER A 560 -8.18 15.74 32.32
N ASN A 561 -8.57 15.02 31.25
CA ASN A 561 -9.65 14.04 31.39
C ASN A 561 -9.54 12.83 30.44
N GLU A 562 -8.78 11.83 30.89
CA GLU A 562 -9.19 10.42 30.90
C GLU A 562 -8.14 9.65 31.74
N ASN A 563 -8.48 9.39 33.01
CA ASN A 563 -7.80 8.50 33.99
C ASN A 563 -6.68 9.04 34.91
N MET A 564 -6.67 10.32 35.32
CA MET A 564 -5.91 10.73 36.52
C MET A 564 -6.79 11.36 37.60
N ILE A 565 -7.21 10.50 38.53
CA ILE A 565 -7.35 10.72 39.99
C ILE A 565 -8.40 11.77 40.45
N LYS A 566 -9.43 11.22 41.11
CA LYS A 566 -10.21 11.90 42.15
C LYS A 566 -9.28 12.39 43.27
N SER A 567 -9.19 13.69 43.51
CA SER A 567 -9.10 14.28 44.87
C SER A 567 -8.97 15.80 44.82
N ASN A 568 -9.66 16.45 45.75
CA ASN A 568 -9.82 17.88 45.92
C ASN A 568 -8.54 18.67 46.26
N ASN A 569 -8.67 19.98 46.02
CA ASN A 569 -8.02 21.14 46.65
C ASN A 569 -6.90 21.86 45.87
N GLN A 570 -7.06 23.19 45.94
CA GLN A 570 -6.34 24.27 45.29
C GLN A 570 -4.85 24.28 45.69
N GLU A 571 -3.96 24.48 44.71
CA GLU A 571 -2.87 25.49 44.71
C GLU A 571 -1.88 25.25 43.54
N SER A 572 -1.37 26.36 42.98
CA SER A 572 -0.31 26.54 41.98
C SER A 572 -0.28 25.63 40.73
N TYR A 573 -0.76 26.17 39.60
CA TYR A 573 -0.47 25.64 38.27
C TYR A 573 0.93 26.10 37.81
N SER A 574 1.98 25.36 38.19
CA SER A 574 3.32 25.47 37.59
C SER A 574 3.86 24.16 37.02
N ASP A 575 3.15 23.04 37.14
CA ASP A 575 3.60 21.74 36.64
C ASP A 575 2.58 21.09 35.71
N VAL A 576 2.56 21.53 34.45
CA VAL A 576 1.98 20.75 33.35
C VAL A 576 2.89 20.90 32.14
N LEU A 577 3.86 19.97 32.07
CA LEU A 577 4.74 19.70 30.92
C LEU A 577 3.95 19.27 29.68
#